data_AF-A0A2E6C2D7-F1
#
_entry.id   AF-A0A2E6C2D7-F1
#
_cell.length_a   1.000
_cell.length_b   1.000
_cell.length_c   1.000
_cell.angle_alpha   90.00
_cell.angle_beta   90.00
_cell.angle_gamma   90.00
#
_symmetry.space_group_name_H-M   'P 1'
#
loop_
_entity.id
_entity.type
_entity.pdbx_description
1 polymer ?
#
loop_
_entity_poly.entity_id
_entity_poly.type
_entity_poly.pdbx_seq_one_letter_code
_entity_poly.pdbx_strand_id
1 'polypeptide(L)'
;MMALTYVYIVWSFCGRVARFLWNSVHLNSDGLESFFRLFRSLPGVRAEIKRTKQNLLSELKNNLIENELKTCKIHELPTERTKAEQILSEAELRTEKDYKDVFASSRLTGTVYATDSSQRELCNTVYCQFAHTNPLHGDSFPSVARMEAEVINMASALVSDSHVTTICGTLTSGGTESILTAIRASRDFMCYTKQITNPEM
;
A
#
# COMPACT_ATOMS: atom_id res chain seq x y z
N MET A 1 38.03 42.09 5.31
CA MET A 1 38.45 40.76 5.83
C MET A 1 37.79 40.37 7.15
N MET A 2 37.56 41.28 8.11
CA MET A 2 37.01 40.92 9.45
C MET A 2 35.53 40.47 9.49
N ALA A 3 34.68 40.91 8.55
CA ALA A 3 33.24 40.57 8.57
C ALA A 3 32.97 39.09 8.24
N LEU A 4 33.75 38.49 7.33
CA LEU A 4 33.58 37.09 6.92
C LEU A 4 33.98 36.11 8.02
N THR A 5 35.00 36.44 8.81
CA THR A 5 35.40 35.66 9.99
C THR A 5 34.35 35.67 11.09
N TYR A 6 33.64 36.78 11.31
CA TYR A 6 32.59 36.85 12.33
C TYR A 6 31.38 35.99 11.95
N VAL A 7 30.95 36.04 10.69
CA VAL A 7 29.86 35.20 10.17
C VAL A 7 30.21 33.71 10.29
N TYR A 8 31.45 33.33 9.97
CA TYR A 8 31.89 31.93 10.10
C TYR A 8 31.91 31.46 11.57
N ILE A 9 32.35 32.29 12.50
CA ILE A 9 32.37 31.96 13.93
C ILE A 9 30.95 31.74 14.44
N VAL A 10 30.02 32.66 14.14
CA VAL A 10 28.61 32.57 14.54
C VAL A 10 27.95 31.33 13.93
N TRP A 11 28.18 31.06 12.64
CA TRP A 11 27.65 29.88 11.97
C TRP A 11 28.21 28.57 12.57
N SER A 12 29.51 28.52 12.87
CA SER A 12 30.12 27.34 13.52
C SER A 12 29.63 27.13 14.95
N PHE A 13 29.29 28.21 15.66
CA PHE A 13 28.77 28.15 17.02
C PHE A 13 27.33 27.65 17.04
N CYS A 14 26.46 28.23 16.20
CA CYS A 14 25.09 27.76 16.01
C CYS A 14 25.05 26.29 15.55
N GLY A 15 25.94 25.91 14.62
CA GLY A 15 26.06 24.54 14.14
C GLY A 15 26.52 23.55 15.24
N ARG A 16 27.36 24.00 16.19
CA ARG A 16 27.79 23.19 17.34
C ARG A 16 26.71 23.06 18.40
N VAL A 17 25.97 24.13 18.68
CA VAL A 17 24.82 24.11 19.62
C VAL A 17 23.71 23.20 19.08
N ALA A 18 23.38 23.30 17.78
CA ALA A 18 22.39 22.42 17.16
C ALA A 18 22.81 20.94 17.22
N ARG A 19 24.10 20.64 16.98
CA ARG A 19 24.64 19.27 17.10
C ARG A 19 24.63 18.76 18.53
N PHE A 20 24.91 19.62 19.50
CA PHE A 20 24.86 19.28 20.93
C PHE A 20 23.44 18.97 21.39
N LEU A 21 22.46 19.78 20.98
CA LEU A 21 21.04 19.53 21.24
C LEU A 21 20.57 18.25 20.57
N TRP A 22 20.94 18.02 19.31
CA TRP A 22 20.63 16.79 18.58
C TRP A 22 21.20 15.54 19.26
N ASN A 23 22.47 15.57 19.66
CA ASN A 23 23.12 14.45 20.33
C ASN A 23 22.58 14.24 21.77
N SER A 24 22.19 15.30 22.47
CA SER A 24 21.60 15.19 23.81
C SER A 24 20.20 14.55 23.79
N VAL A 25 19.43 14.81 22.73
CA VAL A 25 18.13 14.14 22.50
C VAL A 25 18.32 12.67 22.10
N HIS A 26 19.39 12.34 21.38
CA HIS A 26 19.64 10.97 20.92
C HIS A 26 20.18 10.03 22.01
N LEU A 27 20.84 10.57 23.05
CA LEU A 27 21.42 9.79 24.16
C LEU A 27 20.40 9.35 25.23
N ASN A 28 19.14 9.78 25.17
CA ASN A 28 18.18 9.61 26.28
C ASN A 28 16.78 9.10 25.82
N SER A 29 16.74 8.21 24.82
CA SER A 29 15.50 7.64 24.27
C SER A 29 14.62 6.99 25.35
N ASP A 30 15.22 6.26 26.28
CA ASP A 30 14.51 5.48 27.30
C ASP A 30 13.89 6.40 28.38
N GLY A 31 14.59 7.49 28.71
CA GLY A 31 14.10 8.55 29.60
C GLY A 31 12.97 9.34 28.95
N LEU A 32 13.08 9.63 27.66
CA LEU A 32 12.02 10.27 26.86
C LEU A 32 10.77 9.41 26.74
N GLU A 33 10.92 8.11 26.54
CA GLU A 33 9.79 7.19 26.45
C GLU A 33 9.10 7.03 27.82
N SER A 34 9.87 6.91 28.89
CA SER A 34 9.35 6.83 30.26
C SER A 34 8.63 8.13 30.66
N PHE A 35 9.21 9.28 30.32
CA PHE A 35 8.58 10.59 30.49
C PHE A 35 7.30 10.71 29.68
N PHE A 36 7.30 10.30 28.42
CA PHE A 36 6.12 10.33 27.55
C PHE A 36 5.01 9.42 28.08
N ARG A 37 5.35 8.22 28.58
CA ARG A 37 4.40 7.30 29.23
C ARG A 37 3.80 7.91 30.50
N LEU A 38 4.62 8.57 31.33
CA LEU A 38 4.18 9.24 32.55
C LEU A 38 3.32 10.47 32.24
N PHE A 39 3.71 11.28 31.27
CA PHE A 39 2.95 12.44 30.79
C PHE A 39 1.59 12.01 30.21
N ARG A 40 1.56 10.94 29.43
CA ARG A 40 0.33 10.32 28.91
C ARG A 40 -0.51 9.65 30.00
N SER A 41 0.02 9.46 31.21
CA SER A 41 -0.72 8.93 32.35
C SER A 41 -1.52 9.99 33.12
N LEU A 42 -1.19 11.27 32.93
CA LEU A 42 -1.88 12.38 33.56
C LEU A 42 -3.35 12.43 33.14
N PRO A 43 -4.28 12.64 34.08
CA PRO A 43 -5.72 12.54 33.83
C PRO A 43 -6.21 13.53 32.76
N GLY A 44 -5.63 14.73 32.67
CA GLY A 44 -5.95 15.71 31.64
C GLY A 44 -5.52 15.27 30.23
N VAL A 45 -4.32 14.71 30.08
CA VAL A 45 -3.81 14.21 28.79
C VAL A 45 -4.59 12.97 28.35
N ARG A 46 -4.92 12.06 29.29
CA ARG A 46 -5.77 10.90 29.00
C ARG A 46 -7.18 11.31 28.56
N ALA A 47 -7.77 12.30 29.23
CA ALA A 47 -9.09 12.81 28.88
C ALA A 47 -9.10 13.41 27.46
N GLU A 48 -8.06 14.18 27.09
CA GLU A 48 -7.94 14.76 25.76
C GLU A 48 -7.71 13.69 24.69
N ILE A 49 -6.82 12.72 24.91
CA ILE A 49 -6.61 11.60 23.99
C ILE A 49 -7.91 10.81 23.79
N LYS A 50 -8.67 10.57 24.87
CA LYS A 50 -9.97 9.90 24.79
C LYS A 50 -10.96 10.73 23.97
N ARG A 51 -11.00 12.04 24.17
CA ARG A 51 -11.84 12.98 23.41
C ARG A 51 -11.48 12.97 21.92
N THR A 52 -10.20 13.09 21.56
CA THR A 52 -9.75 13.02 20.17
C THR A 52 -10.09 11.67 19.55
N LYS A 53 -9.87 10.56 20.25
CA LYS A 53 -10.24 9.22 19.76
C LYS A 53 -11.75 9.12 19.54
N GLN A 54 -12.56 9.62 20.46
CA GLN A 54 -14.03 9.63 20.33
C GLN A 54 -14.49 10.49 19.16
N ASN A 55 -13.92 11.69 19.00
CA ASN A 55 -14.22 12.59 17.89
C ASN A 55 -13.87 11.95 16.55
N LEU A 56 -12.68 11.35 16.42
CA LEU A 56 -12.26 10.62 15.23
C LEU A 56 -13.19 9.44 14.93
N LEU A 57 -13.59 8.67 15.95
CA LEU A 57 -14.53 7.56 15.78
C LEU A 57 -15.92 8.05 15.34
N SER A 58 -16.41 9.16 15.90
CA SER A 58 -17.69 9.76 15.49
C SER A 58 -17.62 10.31 14.07
N GLU A 59 -16.52 10.96 13.71
CA GLU A 59 -16.29 11.50 12.37
C GLU A 59 -16.18 10.37 11.34
N LEU A 60 -15.42 9.31 11.62
CA LEU A 60 -15.36 8.12 10.77
C LEU A 60 -16.73 7.47 10.65
N LYS A 61 -17.48 7.30 11.75
CA LYS A 61 -18.82 6.73 11.71
C LYS A 61 -19.78 7.57 10.86
N ASN A 62 -19.77 8.88 11.04
CA ASN A 62 -20.62 9.79 10.26
C ASN A 62 -20.24 9.75 8.79
N ASN A 63 -18.94 9.81 8.46
CA ASN A 63 -18.47 9.66 7.09
C ASN A 63 -18.87 8.31 6.48
N LEU A 64 -18.82 7.21 7.22
CA LEU A 64 -19.23 5.89 6.71
C LEU A 64 -20.74 5.81 6.47
N ILE A 65 -21.56 6.43 7.34
CA ILE A 65 -23.02 6.47 7.21
C ILE A 65 -23.44 7.41 6.06
N GLU A 66 -22.83 8.59 5.97
CA GLU A 66 -23.08 9.54 4.88
C GLU A 66 -22.63 8.98 3.53
N ASN A 67 -21.52 8.22 3.51
CA ASN A 67 -21.04 7.49 2.36
C ASN A 67 -21.68 6.09 2.21
N GLU A 68 -22.80 5.80 2.87
CA GLU A 68 -23.53 4.56 2.65
C GLU A 68 -24.36 4.65 1.35
N LEU A 69 -24.33 3.60 0.53
CA LEU A 69 -25.19 3.52 -0.66
C LEU A 69 -26.63 3.29 -0.18
N LYS A 70 -27.57 4.10 -0.68
CA LYS A 70 -28.99 3.97 -0.37
C LYS A 70 -29.65 2.84 -1.18
N THR A 71 -29.02 1.68 -1.23
CA THR A 71 -29.52 0.50 -1.94
C THR A 71 -29.80 -0.64 -0.96
N CYS A 72 -30.66 -1.57 -1.36
CA CYS A 72 -31.08 -2.64 -0.46
C CYS A 72 -29.91 -3.59 -0.17
N LYS A 73 -29.62 -3.85 1.11
CA LYS A 73 -28.57 -4.78 1.50
C LYS A 73 -29.03 -6.21 1.28
N ILE A 74 -28.26 -6.95 0.50
CA ILE A 74 -28.49 -8.37 0.25
C ILE A 74 -27.76 -9.14 1.36
N HIS A 75 -28.53 -9.79 2.24
CA HIS A 75 -28.00 -10.61 3.33
C HIS A 75 -28.07 -12.12 3.03
N GLU A 76 -28.92 -12.49 2.08
CA GLU A 76 -29.19 -13.87 1.68
C GLU A 76 -29.32 -13.94 0.17
N LEU A 77 -29.12 -15.13 -0.41
CA LEU A 77 -29.33 -15.32 -1.84
C LEU A 77 -30.81 -15.06 -2.18
N PRO A 78 -31.13 -14.23 -3.19
CA PRO A 78 -32.51 -13.97 -3.56
C PRO A 78 -33.24 -15.26 -3.96
N THR A 79 -34.46 -15.45 -3.44
CA THR A 79 -35.31 -16.60 -3.78
C THR A 79 -35.76 -16.56 -5.25
N GLU A 80 -35.86 -15.35 -5.82
CA GLU A 80 -36.23 -15.13 -7.21
C GLU A 80 -35.06 -14.53 -8.00
N ARG A 81 -35.00 -14.86 -9.29
CA ARG A 81 -33.98 -14.33 -10.20
C ARG A 81 -34.11 -12.81 -10.33
N THR A 82 -33.06 -12.10 -9.97
CA THR A 82 -32.92 -10.67 -10.30
C THR A 82 -32.74 -10.49 -11.80
N LYS A 83 -33.46 -9.54 -12.39
CA LYS A 83 -33.35 -9.25 -13.83
C LYS A 83 -32.01 -8.59 -14.14
N ALA A 84 -31.47 -8.84 -15.33
CA ALA A 84 -30.16 -8.31 -15.72
C ALA A 84 -30.15 -6.77 -15.71
N GLU A 85 -31.24 -6.13 -16.14
CA GLU A 85 -31.37 -4.67 -16.17
C GLU A 85 -31.30 -4.08 -14.76
N GLN A 86 -31.86 -4.77 -13.77
CA GLN A 86 -31.78 -4.35 -12.37
C GLN A 86 -30.35 -4.45 -11.84
N ILE A 87 -29.63 -5.53 -12.17
CA ILE A 87 -28.23 -5.72 -11.78
C ILE A 87 -27.34 -4.64 -12.39
N LEU A 88 -27.53 -4.33 -13.67
CA LEU A 88 -26.76 -3.31 -14.38
C LEU A 88 -27.04 -1.90 -13.83
N SER A 89 -28.31 -1.54 -13.60
CA SER A 89 -28.66 -0.26 -13.00
C SER A 89 -28.05 -0.09 -11.60
N GLU A 90 -28.04 -1.16 -10.81
CA GLU A 90 -27.45 -1.19 -9.47
C GLU A 90 -25.91 -1.09 -9.51
N ALA A 91 -25.27 -1.62 -10.56
CA ALA A 91 -23.83 -1.44 -10.81
C ALA A 91 -23.49 0.00 -11.27
N GLU A 92 -24.33 0.62 -12.10
CA GLU A 92 -24.19 2.02 -12.53
C GLU A 92 -24.25 2.99 -11.34
N LEU A 93 -25.21 2.79 -10.42
CA LEU A 93 -25.33 3.59 -9.20
C LEU A 93 -24.07 3.51 -8.31
N ARG A 94 -23.46 2.32 -8.18
CA ARG A 94 -22.20 2.16 -7.46
C ARG A 94 -21.04 2.85 -8.15
N THR A 95 -20.99 2.75 -9.47
CA THR A 95 -19.96 3.39 -10.28
C THR A 95 -20.03 4.91 -10.16
N GLU A 96 -21.24 5.49 -10.21
CA GLU A 96 -21.41 6.93 -10.03
C GLU A 96 -20.87 7.42 -8.69
N LYS A 97 -21.02 6.62 -7.63
CA LYS A 97 -20.51 6.95 -6.30
C LYS A 97 -19.00 6.76 -6.16
N ASP A 98 -18.51 5.57 -6.51
CA ASP A 98 -17.17 5.14 -6.11
C ASP A 98 -16.12 5.43 -7.19
N TYR A 99 -16.52 5.60 -8.46
CA TYR A 99 -15.59 5.61 -9.59
C TYR A 99 -15.47 6.99 -10.26
N LYS A 100 -16.56 7.77 -10.31
CA LYS A 100 -16.65 9.01 -11.10
C LYS A 100 -15.60 10.06 -10.70
N ASP A 101 -15.40 10.28 -9.41
CA ASP A 101 -14.52 11.34 -8.89
C ASP A 101 -13.06 10.90 -8.68
N VAL A 102 -12.81 9.58 -8.71
CA VAL A 102 -11.50 9.01 -8.33
C VAL A 102 -10.38 9.33 -9.33
N PHE A 103 -10.72 9.64 -10.58
CA PHE A 103 -9.71 9.83 -11.63
C PHE A 103 -9.51 11.29 -12.06
N ALA A 104 -10.47 12.17 -11.79
CA ALA A 104 -10.40 13.57 -12.20
C ALA A 104 -9.87 14.50 -11.09
N SER A 105 -10.18 14.21 -9.82
CA SER A 105 -9.93 15.14 -8.70
C SER A 105 -9.56 14.46 -7.38
N SER A 106 -9.21 13.17 -7.44
CA SER A 106 -8.89 12.36 -6.27
C SER A 106 -7.77 12.96 -5.41
N ARG A 107 -8.04 13.04 -4.11
CA ARG A 107 -7.04 13.32 -3.06
C ARG A 107 -6.58 12.05 -2.34
N LEU A 108 -6.84 10.88 -2.93
CA LEU A 108 -6.55 9.58 -2.33
C LEU A 108 -5.08 9.22 -2.54
N THR A 109 -4.29 9.29 -1.47
CA THR A 109 -2.89 8.91 -1.50
C THR A 109 -2.73 7.39 -1.64
N GLY A 110 -2.00 6.93 -2.66
CA GLY A 110 -1.62 5.52 -2.82
C GLY A 110 -2.76 4.56 -3.17
N THR A 111 -3.92 5.06 -3.58
CA THR A 111 -5.10 4.23 -3.88
C THR A 111 -5.24 3.91 -5.36
N VAL A 112 -5.09 4.90 -6.24
CA VAL A 112 -5.20 4.73 -7.71
C VAL A 112 -3.98 5.34 -8.38
N TYR A 113 -3.29 4.53 -9.18
CA TYR A 113 -2.00 4.88 -9.79
C TYR A 113 -2.10 5.24 -11.28
N ALA A 114 -3.11 4.71 -11.98
CA ALA A 114 -3.35 5.01 -13.39
C ALA A 114 -4.46 6.06 -13.53
N THR A 115 -4.07 7.30 -13.80
CA THR A 115 -5.00 8.44 -13.94
C THR A 115 -5.33 8.76 -15.40
N ASP A 116 -4.51 8.29 -16.35
CA ASP A 116 -4.75 8.52 -17.77
C ASP A 116 -5.93 7.70 -18.29
N SER A 117 -6.87 8.36 -18.97
CA SER A 117 -8.10 7.73 -19.46
C SER A 117 -7.82 6.71 -20.56
N SER A 118 -6.84 6.96 -21.44
CA SER A 118 -6.55 6.08 -22.57
C SER A 118 -5.91 4.76 -22.12
N GLN A 119 -4.97 4.82 -21.17
CA GLN A 119 -4.36 3.64 -20.57
C GLN A 119 -5.39 2.77 -19.84
N ARG A 120 -6.31 3.40 -19.11
CA ARG A 120 -7.37 2.70 -18.39
C ARG A 120 -8.35 2.02 -19.34
N GLU A 121 -8.77 2.69 -20.40
CA GLU A 121 -9.65 2.11 -21.42
C GLU A 121 -9.00 0.91 -22.10
N LEU A 122 -7.70 1.00 -22.39
CA LEU A 122 -6.91 -0.12 -22.90
C LEU A 122 -6.93 -1.31 -21.92
N CYS A 123 -6.60 -1.08 -20.65
CA CYS A 123 -6.61 -2.14 -19.63
C CYS A 123 -7.98 -2.79 -19.46
N ASN A 124 -9.06 -1.99 -19.42
CA ASN A 124 -10.43 -2.49 -19.31
C ASN A 124 -10.81 -3.35 -20.53
N THR A 125 -10.45 -2.90 -21.74
CA THR A 125 -10.72 -3.63 -22.98
C THR A 125 -10.00 -4.98 -22.98
N VAL A 126 -8.71 -5.00 -22.63
CA VAL A 126 -7.93 -6.23 -22.53
C VAL A 126 -8.50 -7.15 -21.46
N TYR A 127 -8.85 -6.63 -20.27
CA TYR A 127 -9.47 -7.42 -19.21
C TYR A 127 -10.74 -8.11 -19.70
N CYS A 128 -11.66 -7.38 -20.36
CA CYS A 128 -12.89 -7.96 -20.90
C CYS A 128 -12.62 -9.08 -21.92
N GLN A 129 -11.57 -8.98 -22.72
CA GLN A 129 -11.19 -10.03 -23.69
C GLN A 129 -10.68 -11.31 -23.00
N PHE A 130 -10.04 -11.19 -21.85
CA PHE A 130 -9.40 -12.32 -21.14
C PHE A 130 -10.09 -12.71 -19.82
N ALA A 131 -11.24 -12.12 -19.48
CA ALA A 131 -11.93 -12.26 -18.19
C ALA A 131 -12.30 -13.71 -17.80
N HIS A 132 -12.38 -14.61 -18.78
CA HIS A 132 -12.74 -16.01 -18.57
C HIS A 132 -11.57 -16.98 -18.78
N THR A 133 -10.35 -16.46 -18.83
CA THR A 133 -9.14 -17.29 -18.87
C THR A 133 -8.72 -17.72 -17.47
N ASN A 134 -7.99 -18.82 -17.39
CA ASN A 134 -7.44 -19.35 -16.14
C ASN A 134 -6.01 -19.85 -16.37
N PRO A 135 -4.97 -19.15 -15.89
CA PRO A 135 -3.56 -19.53 -16.08
C PRO A 135 -3.20 -20.93 -15.55
N LEU A 136 -4.01 -21.53 -14.67
CA LEU A 136 -3.85 -22.92 -14.24
C LEU A 136 -3.89 -23.91 -15.42
N HIS A 137 -4.60 -23.56 -16.49
CA HIS A 137 -4.75 -24.36 -17.69
C HIS A 137 -3.96 -23.73 -18.86
N GLY A 138 -2.63 -23.68 -18.74
CA GLY A 138 -1.76 -23.09 -19.76
C GLY A 138 -1.80 -23.78 -21.13
N ASP A 139 -2.26 -25.02 -21.18
CA ASP A 139 -2.57 -25.76 -22.41
C ASP A 139 -3.82 -25.23 -23.12
N SER A 140 -4.83 -24.83 -22.35
CA SER A 140 -6.08 -24.23 -22.85
C SER A 140 -5.95 -22.73 -23.12
N PHE A 141 -5.08 -22.04 -22.39
CA PHE A 141 -4.83 -20.59 -22.51
C PHE A 141 -3.35 -20.25 -22.76
N PRO A 142 -2.74 -20.76 -23.85
CA PRO A 142 -1.31 -20.59 -24.10
C PRO A 142 -0.90 -19.13 -24.36
N SER A 143 -1.82 -18.30 -24.85
CA SER A 143 -1.58 -16.87 -25.02
C SER A 143 -1.37 -16.15 -23.69
N VAL A 144 -2.15 -16.51 -22.66
CA VAL A 144 -2.02 -15.93 -21.32
C VAL A 144 -0.70 -16.35 -20.69
N ALA A 145 -0.38 -17.65 -20.71
CA ALA A 145 0.90 -18.15 -20.19
C ALA A 145 2.10 -17.46 -20.87
N ARG A 146 2.01 -17.19 -22.18
CA ARG A 146 3.02 -16.43 -22.91
C ARG A 146 3.10 -14.97 -22.44
N MET A 147 1.98 -14.27 -22.29
CA MET A 147 1.95 -12.90 -21.79
C MET A 147 2.57 -12.80 -20.39
N GLU A 148 2.32 -13.78 -19.51
CA GLU A 148 2.94 -13.82 -18.18
C GLU A 148 4.48 -13.90 -18.28
N ALA A 149 4.99 -14.81 -19.12
CA ALA A 149 6.42 -14.95 -19.36
C ALA A 149 7.05 -13.68 -19.96
N GLU A 150 6.37 -13.03 -20.91
CA GLU A 150 6.83 -11.78 -21.51
C GLU A 150 6.91 -10.64 -20.50
N VAL A 151 5.92 -10.50 -19.61
CA VAL A 151 5.94 -9.51 -18.52
C VAL A 151 7.11 -9.77 -17.56
N ILE A 152 7.35 -11.01 -17.17
CA ILE A 152 8.49 -11.39 -16.32
C ILE A 152 9.81 -11.02 -17.01
N ASN A 153 9.95 -11.31 -18.30
CA ASN A 153 11.15 -10.98 -19.06
C ASN A 153 11.40 -9.47 -19.16
N MET A 154 10.35 -8.68 -19.42
CA MET A 154 10.46 -7.21 -19.45
C MET A 154 10.83 -6.64 -18.08
N ALA A 155 10.19 -7.11 -17.00
CA ALA A 155 10.49 -6.69 -15.64
C ALA A 155 11.92 -7.08 -15.24
N SER A 156 12.35 -8.30 -15.58
CA SER A 156 13.72 -8.77 -15.40
C SER A 156 14.73 -7.86 -16.09
N ALA A 157 14.49 -7.48 -17.35
CA ALA A 157 15.37 -6.58 -18.08
C ALA A 157 15.44 -5.17 -17.45
N LEU A 158 14.36 -4.70 -16.83
CA LEU A 158 14.31 -3.40 -16.16
C LEU A 158 15.16 -3.38 -14.88
N VAL A 159 15.24 -4.49 -14.15
CA VAL A 159 15.95 -4.59 -12.87
C VAL A 159 17.31 -5.29 -12.96
N SER A 160 17.66 -5.83 -14.14
CA SER A 160 18.91 -6.54 -14.34
C SER A 160 20.12 -5.60 -14.26
N ASP A 161 21.20 -6.10 -13.67
CA ASP A 161 22.54 -5.51 -13.73
C ASP A 161 23.47 -6.46 -14.51
N SER A 162 24.51 -5.90 -15.10
CA SER A 162 25.59 -6.56 -15.86
C SER A 162 26.24 -7.75 -15.16
N HIS A 163 26.12 -7.84 -13.83
CA HIS A 163 26.70 -8.92 -13.02
C HIS A 163 25.78 -10.14 -12.82
N VAL A 164 24.51 -10.08 -13.24
CA VAL A 164 23.55 -11.18 -13.06
C VAL A 164 23.39 -11.95 -14.36
N THR A 165 23.85 -13.20 -14.38
CA THR A 165 23.83 -14.03 -15.60
C THR A 165 22.49 -14.71 -15.86
N THR A 166 21.61 -14.83 -14.86
CA THR A 166 20.32 -15.49 -15.00
C THR A 166 19.31 -14.94 -13.99
N ILE A 167 18.23 -14.33 -14.49
CA ILE A 167 17.09 -13.88 -13.69
C ILE A 167 15.87 -14.67 -14.16
N CYS A 168 15.08 -15.15 -13.20
CA CYS A 168 13.80 -15.79 -13.45
C CYS A 168 12.80 -15.33 -12.40
N GLY A 169 11.52 -15.61 -12.63
CA GLY A 169 10.46 -15.20 -11.71
C GLY A 169 9.13 -15.81 -12.06
N THR A 170 8.10 -15.39 -11.34
CA THR A 170 6.71 -15.75 -11.53
C THR A 170 5.84 -14.54 -11.25
N LEU A 171 4.66 -14.45 -11.87
CA LEU A 171 3.67 -13.44 -11.53
C LEU A 171 2.96 -13.83 -10.24
N THR A 172 2.59 -12.83 -9.45
CA THR A 172 1.83 -12.97 -8.20
C THR A 172 0.63 -12.03 -8.25
N SER A 173 -0.32 -12.23 -7.33
CA SER A 173 -1.50 -11.37 -7.19
C SER A 173 -1.18 -9.94 -6.74
N GLY A 174 0.00 -9.70 -6.15
CA GLY A 174 0.42 -8.38 -5.71
C GLY A 174 1.66 -8.41 -4.82
N GLY A 175 2.07 -7.21 -4.34
CA GLY A 175 3.32 -7.03 -3.61
C GLY A 175 3.43 -7.87 -2.33
N THR A 176 2.35 -8.04 -1.58
CA THR A 176 2.34 -8.86 -0.37
C THR A 176 2.68 -10.32 -0.67
N GLU A 177 2.07 -10.91 -1.71
CA GLU A 177 2.37 -12.28 -2.12
C GLU A 177 3.80 -12.40 -2.64
N SER A 178 4.31 -11.41 -3.39
CA SER A 178 5.71 -11.39 -3.83
C SER A 178 6.69 -11.42 -2.66
N ILE A 179 6.46 -10.60 -1.62
CA ILE A 179 7.32 -10.57 -0.42
C ILE A 179 7.27 -11.91 0.31
N LEU A 180 6.08 -12.45 0.55
CA LEU A 180 5.91 -13.74 1.24
C LEU A 180 6.55 -14.89 0.45
N THR A 181 6.43 -14.88 -0.87
CA THR A 181 7.05 -15.88 -1.75
C THR A 181 8.57 -15.79 -1.70
N ALA A 182 9.14 -14.59 -1.68
CA ALA A 182 10.58 -14.38 -1.55
C ALA A 182 11.12 -14.83 -0.17
N ILE A 183 10.41 -14.50 0.91
CA ILE A 183 10.73 -14.97 2.27
C ILE A 183 10.69 -16.49 2.32
N ARG A 184 9.61 -17.10 1.82
CA ARG A 184 9.46 -18.57 1.77
C ARG A 184 10.57 -19.24 0.97
N ALA A 185 10.88 -18.73 -0.23
CA ALA A 185 11.93 -19.29 -1.06
C ALA A 185 13.30 -19.22 -0.38
N SER A 186 13.61 -18.09 0.27
CA SER A 186 14.85 -17.90 1.03
C SER A 186 14.92 -18.83 2.23
N ARG A 187 13.83 -18.95 2.99
CA ARG A 187 13.70 -19.85 4.13
C ARG A 187 13.95 -21.29 3.71
N ASP A 188 13.24 -21.77 2.69
CA ASP A 188 13.33 -23.16 2.23
C ASP A 188 14.74 -23.45 1.66
N PHE A 189 15.34 -22.50 0.95
CA PHE A 189 16.73 -22.59 0.48
C PHE A 189 17.74 -22.68 1.64
N MET A 190 17.60 -21.87 2.68
CA MET A 190 18.50 -21.89 3.84
C MET A 190 18.30 -23.14 4.71
N CYS A 191 17.08 -23.63 4.87
CA CYS A 191 16.82 -24.91 5.51
C CYS A 191 17.56 -26.04 4.77
N TYR A 192 17.47 -26.07 3.43
CA TYR A 192 18.09 -27.11 2.63
C TYR A 192 19.62 -27.00 2.58
N THR A 193 20.17 -25.80 2.36
CA THR A 193 21.60 -25.60 2.11
C THR A 193 22.43 -25.37 3.37
N LYS A 194 21.84 -24.80 4.42
CA LYS A 194 22.51 -24.43 5.68
C LYS A 194 21.99 -25.19 6.89
N GLN A 195 20.98 -26.06 6.73
CA GLN A 195 20.37 -26.83 7.81
C GLN A 195 19.84 -25.97 8.95
N ILE A 196 19.36 -24.76 8.65
CA ILE A 196 18.66 -23.93 9.63
C ILE A 196 17.30 -24.57 9.91
N THR A 197 17.06 -24.99 11.15
CA THR A 197 15.86 -25.77 11.52
C THR A 197 14.73 -24.95 12.12
N ASN A 198 15.01 -23.75 12.62
CA ASN A 198 14.00 -22.87 13.22
C ASN A 198 14.16 -21.41 12.71
N PRO A 199 13.97 -21.16 11.41
CA PRO A 199 13.97 -19.81 10.87
C PRO A 199 12.68 -19.07 11.23
N GLU A 200 12.80 -17.80 11.57
CA GLU A 200 11.65 -16.90 11.71
C GLU A 200 10.98 -16.65 10.33
N MET A 201 9.70 -16.28 10.36
CA MET A 201 8.93 -15.85 9.18
C MET A 201 8.89 -14.32 9.08
#